data_AF-A0A954XD57-F1
#
_entry.id   AF-A0A954XD57-F1
#
_cell.length_a   1.000
_cell.length_b   1.000
_cell.length_c   1.000
_cell.angle_alpha   90.00
_cell.angle_beta   90.00
_cell.angle_gamma   90.00
#
_symmetry.space_group_name_H-M   'P 1'
#
loop_
_entity.id
_entity.type
_entity.pdbx_description
1 polymer ?
#
loop_
_entity_poly.entity_id
_entity_poly.type
_entity_poly.pdbx_seq_one_letter_code
_entity_poly.pdbx_strand_id
1 'polypeptide(L)'
;MTVSDDSRRVAVIGGGITGLVAACRLRELDSTINVVLYEAADRLGGILQTENGDGYLIERAADMFTTREPWARELCERIGFADQLIPTNSGYRGAYVVHRGRLQRVPQGFVLMRPTEIGPTLTTPLLSWRGKLRLLAEPLVRRRTDPADESLASFATRRLGREAYTNLIQPLIGGI
;
A
#
# COMPACT_ATOMS: atom_id res chain seq x y z
N MET A 1 20.81 48.99 15.09
CA MET A 1 20.14 48.22 14.03
C MET A 1 19.97 46.79 14.52
N THR A 2 18.82 46.48 15.12
CA THR A 2 18.44 45.10 15.42
C THR A 2 17.87 44.50 14.14
N VAL A 3 18.66 43.68 13.46
CA VAL A 3 18.12 42.81 12.40
C VAL A 3 17.26 41.79 13.12
N SER A 4 15.94 41.97 13.08
CA SER A 4 15.02 40.91 13.48
C SER A 4 15.26 39.74 12.52
N ASP A 5 15.78 38.63 13.04
CA ASP A 5 15.83 37.34 12.34
C ASP A 5 14.40 36.85 12.17
N ASP A 6 13.71 37.39 11.16
CA ASP A 6 12.32 37.07 10.81
C ASP A 6 12.21 35.70 10.09
N SER A 7 13.28 34.90 10.14
CA SER A 7 13.28 33.54 9.61
C SER A 7 12.38 32.66 10.47
N ARG A 8 11.29 32.18 9.88
CA ARG A 8 10.41 31.22 10.54
C ARG A 8 11.21 29.96 10.85
N ARG A 9 11.21 29.56 12.12
CA ARG A 9 11.87 28.33 12.58
C ARG A 9 10.85 27.21 12.70
N VAL A 10 11.15 26.06 12.10
CA VAL A 10 10.27 24.88 12.14
C VAL A 10 11.07 23.69 12.65
N ALA A 11 10.56 23.05 13.71
CA ALA A 11 11.07 21.78 14.18
C ALA A 11 10.27 20.64 13.55
N VAL A 12 10.97 19.68 12.96
CA VAL A 12 10.41 18.41 12.45
C VAL A 12 10.89 17.29 13.37
N ILE A 13 9.96 16.53 13.94
CA ILE A 13 10.28 15.43 14.87
C ILE A 13 10.04 14.10 14.13
N GLY A 14 11.11 13.33 13.95
CA GLY A 14 11.16 12.09 13.18
C GLY A 14 11.83 12.26 11.82
N GLY A 15 12.90 11.52 11.59
CA GLY A 15 13.70 11.40 10.36
C GLY A 15 13.29 10.26 9.44
N GLY A 16 12.04 9.77 9.57
CA GLY A 16 11.43 8.88 8.57
C GLY A 16 11.04 9.60 7.28
N ILE A 17 10.52 8.85 6.31
CA ILE A 17 10.11 9.40 4.99
C ILE A 17 9.20 10.62 5.11
N THR A 18 8.23 10.60 6.03
CA THR A 18 7.30 11.72 6.26
C THR A 18 8.02 12.98 6.72
N GLY A 19 8.91 12.87 7.71
CA GLY A 19 9.64 14.03 8.23
C GLY A 19 10.68 14.57 7.25
N LEU A 20 11.38 13.68 6.55
CA LEU A 20 12.32 14.07 5.49
C LEU A 20 11.62 14.83 4.36
N VAL A 21 10.49 14.31 3.87
CA VAL A 21 9.71 14.97 2.81
C VAL A 21 9.12 16.29 3.31
N ALA A 22 8.63 16.36 4.55
CA ALA A 22 8.13 17.60 5.13
C ALA A 22 9.23 18.67 5.24
N ALA A 23 10.41 18.29 5.75
CA ALA A 23 11.56 19.20 5.86
C ALA A 23 12.04 19.69 4.49
N CYS A 24 12.15 18.78 3.51
CA CYS A 24 12.49 19.10 2.14
C CYS A 24 11.46 20.07 1.53
N ARG A 25 10.16 19.77 1.68
CA ARG A 25 9.09 20.58 1.10
C ARG A 25 9.01 21.98 1.70
N LEU A 26 9.23 22.13 3.01
CA LEU A 26 9.27 23.45 3.66
C LEU A 26 10.37 24.33 3.07
N ARG A 27 11.57 23.78 2.85
CA ARG A 27 12.70 24.51 2.26
C ARG A 27 12.49 24.83 0.78
N GLU A 28 11.80 23.96 0.03
CA GLU A 28 11.43 24.23 -1.37
C GLU A 28 10.42 25.37 -1.49
N LEU A 29 9.46 25.43 -0.58
CA LEU A 29 8.42 26.46 -0.59
C LEU A 29 8.96 27.83 -0.17
N ASP A 30 9.88 27.85 0.78
CA ASP A 30 10.52 29.06 1.26
C ASP A 30 11.91 28.72 1.82
N SER A 31 12.94 29.15 1.08
CA SER A 31 14.34 28.91 1.41
C SER A 31 14.81 29.67 2.66
N THR A 32 14.02 30.63 3.15
CA THR A 32 14.31 31.39 4.37
C THR A 32 13.84 30.69 5.63
N ILE A 33 13.01 29.64 5.53
CA ILE A 33 12.59 28.84 6.69
C ILE A 33 13.79 28.06 7.23
N ASN A 34 14.10 28.28 8.50
CA ASN A 34 15.09 27.51 9.22
C ASN A 34 14.44 26.21 9.75
N VAL A 35 14.65 25.11 9.02
CA VAL A 35 14.12 23.79 9.38
C VAL A 35 15.16 23.00 10.16
N VAL A 36 14.78 22.55 11.36
CA VAL A 36 15.59 21.64 12.19
C VAL A 36 14.87 20.31 12.33
N LEU A 37 15.50 19.23 11.87
CA LEU A 37 14.97 17.87 11.99
C LEU A 37 15.64 17.15 13.16
N TYR A 38 14.82 16.55 14.02
CA TYR A 38 15.25 15.74 15.15
C TYR A 38 14.88 14.29 14.89
N GLU A 39 15.86 13.39 14.91
CA GLU A 39 15.68 11.95 14.85
C GLU A 39 16.27 11.34 16.12
N ALA A 40 15.58 10.33 16.68
CA ALA A 40 16.00 9.65 17.90
C ALA A 40 17.01 8.53 17.61
N ALA A 41 16.94 7.91 16.43
CA ALA A 41 17.87 6.90 15.96
C ALA A 41 19.20 7.52 15.50
N ASP A 42 20.19 6.65 15.31
CA ASP A 42 21.51 6.98 14.75
C ASP A 42 21.52 7.16 13.22
N ARG A 43 20.36 6.99 12.57
CA ARG A 43 20.19 7.10 11.12
C ARG A 43 18.83 7.69 10.75
N LEU A 44 18.77 8.26 9.54
CA LEU A 44 17.52 8.65 8.88
C LEU A 44 16.86 7.45 8.17
N GLY A 45 15.65 7.67 7.66
CA GLY A 45 14.86 6.71 6.88
C GLY A 45 13.70 6.08 7.66
N GLY A 46 13.76 6.09 8.99
CA GLY A 46 12.74 5.45 9.83
C GLY A 46 12.65 3.95 9.53
N ILE A 47 11.43 3.46 9.26
CA ILE A 47 11.22 2.05 8.90
C ILE A 47 11.88 1.66 7.57
N LEU A 48 12.12 2.63 6.67
CA LEU A 48 12.76 2.35 5.38
C LEU A 48 14.25 2.08 5.63
N GLN A 49 14.67 0.87 5.25
CA GLN A 49 16.03 0.42 5.39
C GLN A 49 16.33 -0.70 4.41
N THR A 50 17.35 -0.46 3.61
CA THR A 50 17.91 -1.44 2.68
C THR A 50 19.22 -1.98 3.24
N GLU A 51 19.40 -3.29 3.24
CA GLU A 51 20.65 -3.96 3.59
C GLU A 51 21.33 -4.54 2.37
N ASN A 52 22.65 -4.42 2.31
CA ASN A 52 23.48 -5.02 1.28
C ASN A 52 24.40 -6.06 1.93
N GLY A 53 24.28 -7.32 1.51
CA GLY A 53 25.06 -8.44 2.03
C GLY A 53 24.99 -9.65 1.12
N ASP A 54 26.10 -10.39 0.99
CA ASP A 54 26.21 -11.63 0.21
C ASP A 54 25.74 -11.51 -1.26
N GLY A 55 25.87 -10.32 -1.86
CA GLY A 55 25.40 -10.05 -3.23
C GLY A 55 23.89 -9.79 -3.35
N TYR A 56 23.20 -9.63 -2.23
CA TYR A 56 21.77 -9.32 -2.16
C TYR A 56 21.53 -7.91 -1.66
N LEU A 57 20.40 -7.36 -2.10
CA LEU A 57 19.82 -6.13 -1.58
C LEU A 57 18.47 -6.49 -0.95
N ILE A 58 18.33 -6.28 0.37
CA ILE A 58 17.18 -6.73 1.15
C ILE A 58 16.53 -5.53 1.82
N GLU A 59 15.25 -5.33 1.54
CA GLU A 59 14.44 -4.30 2.18
C GLU A 59 13.86 -4.83 3.49
N ARG A 60 13.97 -4.04 4.57
CA ARG A 60 13.51 -4.45 5.91
C ARG A 60 12.06 -4.08 6.23
N ALA A 61 11.45 -3.23 5.42
CA ALA A 61 10.07 -2.79 5.60
C ALA A 61 9.36 -2.67 4.24
N ALA A 62 9.22 -1.46 3.71
CA ALA A 62 8.62 -1.27 2.40
C ALA A 62 9.66 -1.59 1.31
N ASP A 63 9.33 -2.54 0.45
CA ASP A 63 10.15 -2.97 -0.68
C ASP A 63 9.74 -2.33 -2.01
N MET A 64 8.53 -1.77 -2.06
CA MET A 64 7.98 -1.10 -3.23
C MET A 64 6.93 -0.04 -2.85
N PHE A 65 6.57 0.80 -3.81
CA PHE A 65 5.41 1.67 -3.72
C PHE A 65 4.58 1.61 -5.00
N THR A 66 3.28 1.91 -4.89
CA THR A 66 2.41 1.96 -6.06
C THR A 66 2.65 3.23 -6.87
N THR A 67 2.71 3.10 -8.19
CA THR A 67 2.79 4.23 -9.13
C THR A 67 1.41 4.70 -9.61
N ARG A 68 0.32 4.19 -9.02
CA ARG A 68 -1.05 4.61 -9.34
C ARG A 68 -1.29 6.06 -8.95
N GLU A 69 -0.84 6.42 -7.75
CA GLU A 69 -0.86 7.80 -7.30
C GLU A 69 0.44 8.50 -7.74
N PRO A 70 0.38 9.74 -8.22
CA PRO A 70 1.54 10.37 -8.85
C PRO A 70 2.59 10.83 -7.83
N TRP A 71 2.20 11.08 -6.58
CA TRP A 71 3.00 11.80 -5.58
C TRP A 71 4.38 11.19 -5.31
N ALA A 72 4.48 9.86 -5.22
CA ALA A 72 5.75 9.18 -4.98
C ALA A 72 6.68 9.28 -6.19
N ARG A 73 6.12 9.13 -7.40
CA ARG A 73 6.87 9.29 -8.65
C ARG A 73 7.34 10.73 -8.85
N GLU A 74 6.47 11.71 -8.60
CA GLU A 74 6.80 13.13 -8.65
C GLU A 74 7.87 13.49 -7.62
N LEU A 75 7.85 12.89 -6.42
CA LEU A 75 8.93 13.04 -5.45
C LEU A 75 10.24 12.52 -6.03
N CYS A 76 10.27 11.30 -6.59
CA CYS A 76 11.46 10.73 -7.22
C CYS A 76 12.00 11.62 -8.35
N GLU A 77 11.12 12.17 -9.20
CA GLU A 77 11.50 13.14 -10.23
C GLU A 77 12.14 14.40 -9.62
N ARG A 78 11.51 14.96 -8.58
CA ARG A 78 11.98 16.18 -7.90
C ARG A 78 13.34 16.01 -7.23
N ILE A 79 13.65 14.82 -6.71
CA ILE A 79 14.93 14.54 -6.03
C ILE A 79 15.97 13.87 -6.94
N GLY A 80 15.68 13.66 -8.23
CA GLY A 80 16.64 13.12 -9.21
C GLY A 80 16.79 11.59 -9.21
N PHE A 81 15.78 10.86 -8.75
CA PHE A 81 15.76 9.39 -8.65
C PHE A 81 14.84 8.72 -9.69
N ALA A 82 14.23 9.46 -10.61
CA ALA A 82 13.32 8.92 -11.62
C ALA A 82 13.95 7.77 -12.44
N ASP A 83 15.21 7.92 -12.85
CA ASP A 83 15.94 6.94 -13.65
C ASP A 83 16.38 5.69 -12.86
N GLN A 84 16.21 5.70 -11.53
CA GLN A 84 16.50 4.57 -10.65
C GLN A 84 15.27 3.72 -10.35
N LEU A 85 14.09 4.08 -10.86
CA LEU A 85 12.86 3.33 -10.64
C LEU A 85 12.89 2.00 -11.42
N ILE A 86 12.82 0.90 -10.69
CA ILE A 86 12.78 -0.45 -11.26
C ILE A 86 11.34 -0.95 -11.28
N PRO A 87 10.77 -1.31 -12.45
CA PRO A 87 9.42 -1.85 -12.52
C PRO A 87 9.37 -3.29 -12.00
N THR A 88 8.22 -3.69 -11.45
CA THR A 88 7.97 -5.10 -11.10
C THR A 88 8.08 -6.00 -12.33
N ASN A 89 8.66 -7.19 -12.17
CA ASN A 89 8.77 -8.17 -13.25
C ASN A 89 7.38 -8.63 -13.74
N SER A 90 7.05 -8.32 -14.99
CA SER A 90 5.74 -8.63 -15.59
C SER A 90 5.51 -10.13 -15.84
N GLY A 91 6.58 -10.94 -15.91
CA GLY A 91 6.50 -12.39 -16.13
C GLY A 91 5.90 -13.17 -14.96
N TYR A 92 5.93 -12.60 -13.75
CA TYR A 92 5.50 -13.28 -12.51
C TYR A 92 4.31 -12.60 -11.83
N ARG A 93 3.43 -11.96 -12.61
CA ARG A 93 2.26 -11.26 -12.06
C ARG A 93 1.23 -12.21 -11.44
N GLY A 94 0.77 -11.82 -10.25
CA GLY A 94 -0.33 -12.46 -9.54
C GLY A 94 0.05 -12.77 -8.10
N ALA A 95 -0.95 -13.10 -7.30
CA ALA A 95 -0.77 -13.51 -5.92
C ALA A 95 -1.18 -14.97 -5.75
N TYR A 96 -0.63 -15.61 -4.72
CA TYR A 96 -1.01 -16.93 -4.28
C TYR A 96 -1.52 -16.83 -2.84
N VAL A 97 -2.51 -17.63 -2.52
CA VAL A 97 -2.99 -17.80 -1.15
C VAL A 97 -2.84 -19.28 -0.76
N VAL A 98 -2.50 -19.52 0.50
CA VAL A 98 -2.47 -20.89 1.03
C VAL A 98 -3.91 -21.30 1.35
N HIS A 99 -4.40 -22.32 0.66
CA HIS A 99 -5.72 -22.89 0.92
C HIS A 99 -5.59 -24.39 1.09
N ARG A 100 -5.97 -24.89 2.27
CA ARG A 100 -5.87 -26.31 2.65
C ARG A 100 -4.46 -26.88 2.45
N GLY A 101 -3.45 -26.14 2.91
CA GLY A 101 -2.04 -26.55 2.84
C GLY A 101 -1.42 -26.53 1.45
N ARG A 102 -2.10 -25.98 0.43
CA ARG A 102 -1.58 -25.86 -0.93
C ARG A 102 -1.62 -24.41 -1.40
N LEU A 103 -0.58 -24.01 -2.14
CA LEU A 103 -0.58 -22.72 -2.83
C LEU A 103 -1.62 -22.75 -3.95
N GLN A 104 -2.52 -21.78 -3.93
CA GLN A 104 -3.56 -21.61 -4.94
C GLN A 104 -3.42 -20.22 -5.53
N ARG A 105 -3.40 -20.15 -6.86
CA ARG A 105 -3.34 -18.86 -7.55
C ARG A 105 -4.65 -18.10 -7.34
N VAL A 106 -4.54 -16.82 -7.01
CA VAL A 106 -5.70 -15.93 -6.95
C VAL A 106 -6.28 -15.79 -8.36
N PRO A 107 -7.62 -15.88 -8.54
CA PRO A 107 -8.24 -15.79 -9.85
C PRO A 107 -7.90 -14.49 -10.55
N GLN A 108 -7.62 -14.57 -11.86
CA GLN A 108 -7.48 -13.37 -12.68
C GLN A 108 -8.75 -12.52 -12.61
N GLY A 109 -8.54 -11.21 -12.57
CA GLY A 109 -9.60 -10.24 -12.39
C GLY A 109 -10.11 -10.07 -10.96
N PHE A 110 -9.62 -10.81 -9.96
CA PHE A 110 -9.96 -10.55 -8.56
C PHE A 110 -8.98 -9.52 -7.96
N VAL A 111 -9.29 -8.23 -8.10
CA VAL A 111 -8.48 -7.15 -7.52
C VAL A 111 -9.12 -6.69 -6.22
N LEU A 112 -8.49 -7.03 -5.10
CA LEU A 112 -8.93 -6.77 -3.72
C LEU A 112 -10.32 -7.36 -3.41
N MET A 113 -11.38 -6.71 -3.89
CA MET A 113 -12.79 -7.05 -3.65
C MET A 113 -13.65 -7.10 -4.91
N ARG A 114 -13.08 -6.80 -6.08
CA ARG A 114 -13.83 -6.69 -7.33
C ARG A 114 -13.47 -7.87 -8.23
N PRO A 115 -14.38 -8.82 -8.47
CA PRO A 115 -14.24 -9.75 -9.58
C PRO A 115 -14.54 -9.00 -10.89
N THR A 116 -13.51 -8.62 -11.63
CA THR A 116 -13.64 -8.04 -12.98
C THR A 116 -13.92 -9.11 -14.03
N GLU A 117 -13.60 -10.36 -13.73
CA GLU A 117 -13.83 -11.51 -14.61
C GLU A 117 -14.54 -12.64 -13.86
N ILE A 118 -15.71 -13.04 -14.36
CA ILE A 118 -16.54 -14.07 -13.74
C ILE A 118 -15.97 -15.48 -14.02
N GLY A 119 -15.38 -15.70 -15.19
CA GLY A 119 -14.85 -17.01 -15.62
C GLY A 119 -13.80 -17.60 -14.66
N PRO A 120 -12.68 -16.91 -14.39
CA PRO A 120 -11.65 -17.39 -13.46
C PRO A 120 -12.17 -17.57 -12.02
N THR A 121 -13.12 -16.73 -11.61
CA THR A 121 -13.78 -16.80 -10.31
C THR A 121 -14.63 -18.08 -10.16
N LEU A 122 -15.17 -18.59 -11.26
CA LEU A 122 -15.96 -19.83 -11.27
C LEU A 122 -15.11 -21.10 -11.27
N THR A 123 -13.89 -21.06 -11.81
CA THR A 123 -13.01 -22.24 -11.90
C THR A 123 -12.12 -22.42 -10.68
N THR A 124 -12.01 -21.40 -9.82
CA THR A 124 -11.12 -21.45 -8.64
C THR A 124 -11.54 -22.53 -7.62
N PRO A 125 -10.57 -23.25 -7.02
CA PRO A 125 -10.82 -24.14 -5.89
C PRO A 125 -10.93 -23.40 -4.55
N LEU A 126 -10.71 -22.08 -4.54
CA LEU A 126 -10.78 -21.23 -3.33
C LEU A 126 -12.20 -21.00 -2.82
N LEU A 127 -13.20 -21.27 -3.67
CA LEU A 127 -14.61 -21.14 -3.33
C LEU A 127 -15.32 -22.45 -3.61
N SER A 128 -16.13 -22.90 -2.64
CA SER A 128 -17.12 -23.94 -2.84
C SER A 128 -18.18 -23.49 -3.85
N TRP A 129 -18.98 -24.43 -4.37
CA TRP A 129 -20.11 -24.08 -5.23
C TRP A 129 -21.10 -23.12 -4.54
N ARG A 130 -21.28 -23.24 -3.21
CA ARG A 130 -22.10 -22.32 -2.41
C ARG A 130 -21.45 -20.94 -2.31
N GLY A 131 -20.13 -20.89 -2.10
CA GLY A 131 -19.36 -19.64 -2.10
C GLY A 131 -19.44 -18.91 -3.43
N LYS A 132 -19.36 -19.64 -4.55
CA LYS A 132 -19.50 -19.09 -5.90
C LYS A 132 -20.88 -18.48 -6.12
N LEU A 133 -21.95 -19.22 -5.81
CA LEU A 133 -23.32 -18.68 -5.89
C LEU A 133 -23.50 -17.45 -5.00
N ARG A 134 -22.95 -17.49 -3.78
CA ARG A 134 -23.03 -16.37 -2.84
C ARG A 134 -22.30 -15.12 -3.36
N LEU A 135 -21.15 -15.30 -3.99
CA LEU A 135 -20.38 -14.22 -4.60
C LEU A 135 -21.10 -13.64 -5.82
N LEU A 136 -21.68 -14.50 -6.68
CA LEU A 136 -22.47 -14.07 -7.83
C LEU A 136 -23.76 -13.32 -7.46
N ALA A 137 -24.30 -13.58 -6.28
CA ALA A 137 -25.47 -12.86 -5.75
C ALA A 137 -25.14 -11.44 -5.25
N GLU A 138 -23.88 -11.00 -5.29
CA GLU A 138 -23.47 -9.67 -4.79
C GLU A 138 -24.28 -8.49 -5.37
N PRO A 139 -24.62 -8.43 -6.68
CA PRO A 139 -25.42 -7.33 -7.23
C PRO A 139 -26.82 -7.22 -6.62
N LEU A 140 -27.34 -8.31 -6.04
CA LEU A 140 -28.64 -8.35 -5.36
C LEU A 140 -28.54 -7.90 -3.90
N VAL A 141 -27.32 -7.78 -3.35
CA VAL A 141 -27.09 -7.32 -1.99
C VAL A 141 -27.29 -5.81 -1.92
N ARG A 142 -28.29 -5.39 -1.12
CA ARG A 142 -28.60 -3.97 -0.94
C ARG A 142 -27.38 -3.20 -0.41
N ARG A 143 -27.19 -2.00 -0.97
CA ARG A 143 -26.23 -1.02 -0.46
C ARG A 143 -26.67 -0.60 0.95
N ARG A 144 -25.71 -0.52 1.88
CA ARG A 144 -25.92 0.09 3.20
C ARG A 144 -26.07 1.61 3.03
N THR A 145 -27.10 2.19 3.65
CA THR A 145 -27.42 3.63 3.57
C THR A 145 -27.00 4.41 4.81
N ASP A 146 -26.68 3.70 5.89
CA ASP A 146 -26.14 4.28 7.12
C ASP A 146 -24.73 4.84 6.88
N PRO A 147 -24.44 6.10 7.26
CA PRO A 147 -23.14 6.74 7.08
C PRO A 147 -22.05 6.26 8.05
N ALA A 148 -22.37 5.41 9.04
CA ALA A 148 -21.39 4.90 9.98
C ALA A 148 -20.27 4.11 9.27
N ASP A 149 -19.03 4.27 9.74
CA ASP A 149 -17.88 3.54 9.23
C ASP A 149 -18.07 2.03 9.46
N GLU A 150 -17.82 1.24 8.42
CA GLU A 150 -18.00 -0.21 8.44
C GLU A 150 -16.63 -0.87 8.27
N SER A 151 -16.33 -1.83 9.16
CA SER A 151 -15.12 -2.61 9.02
C SER A 151 -15.09 -3.37 7.70
N LEU A 152 -13.90 -3.49 7.13
CA LEU A 152 -13.62 -4.25 5.92
C LEU A 152 -14.21 -5.67 5.98
N ALA A 153 -14.07 -6.34 7.14
CA ALA A 153 -14.57 -7.69 7.36
C ALA A 153 -16.09 -7.77 7.29
N SER A 154 -16.79 -6.81 7.93
CA SER A 154 -18.25 -6.71 7.89
C SER A 154 -18.73 -6.46 6.46
N PHE A 155 -18.14 -5.47 5.79
CA PHE A 155 -18.48 -5.12 4.42
C PHE A 155 -18.28 -6.29 3.45
N ALA A 156 -17.11 -6.93 3.50
CA ALA A 156 -16.75 -8.05 2.63
C ALA A 156 -17.68 -9.25 2.85
N THR A 157 -17.91 -9.62 4.11
CA THR A 157 -18.78 -10.75 4.46
C THR A 157 -20.22 -10.50 4.03
N ARG A 158 -20.71 -9.27 4.21
CA ARG A 158 -22.06 -8.87 3.83
C ARG A 158 -22.25 -8.80 2.32
N ARG A 159 -21.30 -8.29 1.55
CA ARG A 159 -21.43 -8.18 0.08
C ARG A 159 -21.07 -9.47 -0.64
N LEU A 160 -19.90 -10.01 -0.37
CA LEU A 160 -19.27 -11.08 -1.15
C LEU A 160 -19.40 -12.46 -0.51
N GLY A 161 -19.77 -12.50 0.78
CA GLY A 161 -19.94 -13.73 1.56
C GLY A 161 -18.69 -14.08 2.38
N ARG A 162 -18.91 -14.86 3.44
CA ARG A 162 -17.85 -15.24 4.40
C ARG A 162 -16.71 -16.04 3.75
N GLU A 163 -17.03 -16.92 2.81
CA GLU A 163 -16.03 -17.77 2.15
C GLU A 163 -15.08 -16.94 1.27
N ALA A 164 -15.61 -15.99 0.49
CA ALA A 164 -14.81 -15.03 -0.27
C ALA A 164 -13.97 -14.13 0.65
N TYR A 165 -14.53 -13.71 1.78
CA TYR A 165 -13.75 -12.97 2.78
C TYR A 165 -12.57 -13.79 3.30
N THR A 166 -12.82 -15.01 3.78
CA THR A 166 -11.82 -15.84 4.47
C THR A 166 -10.73 -16.35 3.52
N ASN A 167 -11.10 -16.79 2.31
CA ASN A 167 -10.18 -17.51 1.43
C ASN A 167 -9.48 -16.62 0.40
N LEU A 168 -9.99 -15.41 0.15
CA LEU A 168 -9.47 -14.51 -0.88
C LEU A 168 -9.12 -13.13 -0.32
N ILE A 169 -10.08 -12.46 0.31
CA ILE A 169 -9.95 -11.03 0.66
C ILE A 169 -9.03 -10.84 1.86
N GLN A 170 -9.27 -11.56 2.96
CA GLN A 170 -8.50 -11.43 4.19
C GLN A 170 -7.01 -11.74 3.97
N PRO A 171 -6.61 -12.83 3.28
CA PRO A 171 -5.19 -13.12 3.04
C PRO A 171 -4.51 -12.06 2.16
N LEU A 172 -5.23 -11.53 1.16
CA LEU A 172 -4.68 -10.50 0.28
C LEU A 172 -4.50 -9.15 0.99
N ILE A 173 -5.49 -8.75 1.80
CA ILE A 173 -5.42 -7.48 2.51
C ILE A 173 -4.50 -7.57 3.73
N GLY A 174 -4.39 -8.72 4.37
CA GLY A 174 -3.42 -8.93 5.45
C GLY A 174 -1.96 -8.92 4.98
N GLY A 175 -1.71 -9.02 3.67
CA GLY A 175 -0.39 -8.91 3.07
C GLY A 175 -0.01 -7.48 2.63
N ILE A 176 -0.89 -6.50 2.87
CA ILE A 176 -0.70 -5.07 2.57
C ILE A 176 -0.64 -4.31 3.90
#